data_AF-A0A3M7EKG2-F1
#
_entry.id   AF-A0A3M7EKG2-F1
#
_cell.length_a   1.000
_cell.length_b   1.000
_cell.length_c   1.000
_cell.angle_alpha   90.00
_cell.angle_beta   90.00
_cell.angle_gamma   90.00
#
_symmetry.space_group_name_H-M   'P 1'
#
loop_
_entity.id
_entity.type
_entity.pdbx_description
1 polymer ?
#
loop_
_entity_poly.entity_id
_entity_poly.type
_entity_poly.pdbx_seq_one_letter_code
_entity_poly.pdbx_strand_id
1 'polypeptide(L)'
;MTKHVRYGSECDQRIPAIINMALIETSLIWVAYAVCLGLLVFTAGIFVFLYQKPSERTPSVTIVCFITVLALLATVLLMPVDIALTSSTVNRKLGRKKDWATPDATDSIVYQLKVVYYTLYSLDAILCLLVVPFTYFWYEEHDEVASEEGTQTVGQKIWGAFKYTLGFVVLVVGLFLVGFFLPVAKKARDEHRDLDYFKDLLTENHGERALTFSIGVLITAGTVLYCLYTAPGLALLPLTLIKSAPKVSAPQLHASASSELAQNRERQRQLERRNEGREGGLDSRDRRELEQLVREERTLVRRERLASEREGEGHNIFYRAYLTLCAIFRPLKLVFGLLLLVISLVVFASMLITCIDKLKNSVCGRHCGYLLGHTQIFNPINWLFTFTSRVFPIDYILFLLLTLLFFTSSVIGIASIGIRFLWVTLFKIRSGKTSPNALLMATVMLTLMTLALNYALSMIVAPQYATFGPQTFCDRPSGRPDAQPDCSNHHKAVRPCSERSDNPLANLVCTPSVASTFLNRITVNFPFLGVIDFWAQFAFLGIFVLVFVVMLFRVPKMDEQQMDEDLREEEEEGLLASTGRRFGATWQDITGKAKGVKRSDYGTVSGEGAGAGAGESTGSRAG
;
A
#
# COMPACT_ATOMS: atom_id res chain seq x y z
N MET A 1 21.19 -41.38 -59.25
CA MET A 1 19.95 -41.55 -58.48
C MET A 1 20.29 -41.52 -57.00
N THR A 2 20.45 -40.33 -56.40
CA THR A 2 20.72 -40.16 -54.95
C THR A 2 20.64 -38.67 -54.57
N LYS A 3 19.51 -38.24 -53.98
CA LYS A 3 19.39 -36.93 -53.31
C LYS A 3 18.25 -36.97 -52.27
N HIS A 4 18.42 -37.80 -51.25
CA HIS A 4 17.61 -37.78 -50.03
C HIS A 4 18.53 -37.80 -48.80
N VAL A 5 17.98 -37.47 -47.63
CA VAL A 5 18.66 -37.31 -46.34
C VAL A 5 19.51 -36.03 -46.21
N ARG A 6 18.82 -34.89 -46.01
CA ARG A 6 19.37 -33.75 -45.23
C ARG A 6 18.32 -32.92 -44.45
N TYR A 7 17.08 -33.39 -44.36
CA TYR A 7 15.98 -32.67 -43.68
C TYR A 7 15.72 -33.11 -42.23
N GLY A 8 16.28 -34.24 -41.78
CA GLY A 8 16.04 -34.76 -40.41
C GLY A 8 16.82 -34.01 -39.32
N SER A 9 18.12 -33.74 -39.56
CA SER A 9 19.03 -33.21 -38.54
C SER A 9 18.77 -31.77 -38.12
N GLU A 10 18.21 -30.93 -39.01
CA GLU A 10 17.90 -29.52 -38.68
C GLU A 10 16.65 -29.36 -37.82
N CYS A 11 15.67 -30.27 -37.89
CA CYS A 11 14.53 -30.27 -36.97
C CYS A 11 14.95 -30.73 -35.56
N ASP A 12 15.74 -31.80 -35.48
CA ASP A 12 16.11 -32.45 -34.22
C ASP A 12 17.00 -31.55 -33.33
N GLN A 13 17.84 -30.69 -33.92
CA GLN A 13 18.59 -29.66 -33.18
C GLN A 13 17.79 -28.38 -32.91
N ARG A 14 16.74 -28.06 -33.68
CA ARG A 14 15.89 -26.89 -33.43
C ARG A 14 15.01 -27.08 -32.19
N ILE A 15 14.41 -28.26 -32.01
CA ILE A 15 13.50 -28.53 -30.89
C ILE A 15 14.13 -28.21 -29.52
N PRO A 16 15.32 -28.73 -29.13
CA PRO A 16 15.94 -28.40 -27.85
C PRO A 16 16.35 -26.92 -27.75
N ALA A 17 16.77 -26.28 -28.85
CA ALA A 17 17.09 -24.85 -28.85
C ALA A 17 15.85 -23.96 -28.62
N ILE A 18 14.71 -24.33 -29.24
CA ILE A 18 13.42 -23.67 -29.11
C ILE A 18 12.87 -23.82 -27.67
N ILE A 19 12.94 -25.03 -27.10
CA ILE A 19 12.55 -25.30 -25.70
C ILE A 19 13.43 -24.51 -24.73
N ASN A 20 14.75 -24.51 -24.93
CA ASN A 20 15.67 -23.74 -24.08
C ASN A 20 15.38 -22.24 -24.16
N MET A 21 15.06 -21.70 -25.35
CA MET A 21 14.74 -20.28 -25.52
C MET A 21 13.43 -19.89 -24.82
N ALA A 22 12.39 -20.74 -24.89
CA ALA A 22 11.15 -20.55 -24.15
C ALA A 22 11.38 -20.58 -22.63
N LEU A 23 12.16 -21.55 -22.15
CA LEU A 23 12.47 -21.71 -20.74
C LEU A 23 13.24 -20.49 -20.22
N ILE A 24 14.20 -19.96 -20.99
CA ILE A 24 14.96 -18.77 -20.62
C ILE A 24 14.07 -17.53 -20.56
N GLU A 25 13.26 -17.23 -21.59
CA GLU A 25 12.40 -16.04 -21.59
C GLU A 25 11.37 -16.07 -20.45
N THR A 26 10.71 -17.21 -20.21
CA THR A 26 9.70 -17.37 -19.16
C THR A 26 10.29 -17.41 -17.75
N SER A 27 11.40 -18.13 -17.53
CA SER A 27 12.06 -18.20 -16.22
C SER A 27 12.66 -16.87 -15.80
N LEU A 28 13.20 -16.05 -16.71
CA LEU A 28 13.68 -14.71 -16.40
C LEU A 28 12.57 -13.80 -15.86
N ILE A 29 11.35 -13.91 -16.40
CA ILE A 29 10.19 -13.13 -15.92
C ILE A 29 9.76 -13.62 -14.53
N TRP A 30 9.72 -14.95 -14.29
CA TRP A 30 9.45 -15.51 -12.96
C TRP A 30 10.52 -15.15 -11.92
N VAL A 31 11.80 -15.13 -12.30
CA VAL A 31 12.90 -14.70 -11.43
C VAL A 31 12.78 -13.20 -11.13
N ALA A 32 12.44 -12.36 -12.11
CA ALA A 32 12.18 -10.94 -11.87
C ALA A 32 11.01 -10.73 -10.89
N TYR A 33 9.93 -11.51 -11.01
CA TYR A 33 8.82 -11.50 -10.04
C TYR A 33 9.27 -11.94 -8.64
N ALA A 34 10.07 -13.01 -8.53
CA ALA A 34 10.61 -13.47 -7.24
C ALA A 34 11.54 -12.44 -6.58
N VAL A 35 12.36 -11.73 -7.36
CA VAL A 35 13.18 -10.60 -6.87
C VAL A 35 12.30 -9.44 -6.41
N CYS A 36 11.25 -9.09 -7.16
CA CYS A 36 10.28 -8.09 -6.74
C CYS A 36 9.59 -8.50 -5.44
N LEU A 37 9.16 -9.76 -5.30
CA LEU A 37 8.56 -10.30 -4.08
C LEU A 37 9.53 -10.24 -2.88
N GLY A 38 10.82 -10.48 -3.09
CA GLY A 38 11.86 -10.30 -2.06
C GLY A 38 12.01 -8.85 -1.60
N LEU A 39 11.90 -7.88 -2.52
CA LEU A 39 11.82 -6.45 -2.15
C LEU A 39 10.49 -6.13 -1.44
N LEU A 40 9.38 -6.75 -1.85
CA LEU A 40 8.08 -6.56 -1.19
C LEU A 40 8.10 -7.04 0.26
N VAL A 41 8.72 -8.19 0.57
CA VAL A 41 8.97 -8.67 1.95
C VAL A 41 9.60 -7.57 2.80
N PHE A 42 10.62 -6.88 2.29
CA PHE A 42 11.26 -5.77 3.00
C PHE A 42 10.33 -4.57 3.17
N THR A 43 9.59 -4.17 2.12
CA THR A 43 8.63 -3.05 2.22
C THR A 43 7.44 -3.34 3.13
N ALA A 44 6.92 -4.57 3.15
CA ALA A 44 5.83 -5.00 4.04
C ALA A 44 6.29 -5.01 5.50
N GLY A 45 7.51 -5.53 5.77
CA GLY A 45 8.13 -5.46 7.09
C GLY A 45 8.30 -4.01 7.56
N ILE A 46 8.89 -3.16 6.72
CA ILE A 46 9.02 -1.72 6.99
C ILE A 46 7.65 -1.09 7.27
N PHE A 47 6.63 -1.36 6.44
CA PHE A 47 5.29 -0.79 6.62
C PHE A 47 4.69 -1.17 7.98
N VAL A 48 4.71 -2.45 8.34
CA VAL A 48 4.20 -2.92 9.65
C VAL A 48 4.99 -2.30 10.80
N PHE A 49 6.33 -2.32 10.77
CA PHE A 49 7.15 -1.78 11.86
C PHE A 49 7.16 -0.25 11.97
N LEU A 50 6.94 0.49 10.87
CA LEU A 50 6.85 1.96 10.87
C LEU A 50 5.50 2.49 11.38
N TYR A 51 4.41 1.73 11.26
CA TYR A 51 3.10 2.17 11.73
C TYR A 51 2.74 1.62 13.11
N GLN A 52 3.13 0.38 13.43
CA GLN A 52 2.82 -0.26 14.72
C GLN A 52 3.53 0.41 15.90
N LYS A 53 2.76 0.84 16.90
CA LYS A 53 3.28 1.42 18.15
C LYS A 53 4.25 0.45 18.85
N PRO A 54 5.48 0.88 19.23
CA PRO A 54 6.49 -0.02 19.79
C PRO A 54 6.13 -0.70 21.12
N SER A 55 5.35 -0.05 21.98
CA SER A 55 4.96 -0.56 23.30
C SER A 55 3.96 -1.71 23.23
N GLU A 56 3.03 -1.68 22.26
CA GLU A 56 1.89 -2.60 22.14
C GLU A 56 2.15 -3.72 21.11
N ARG A 57 3.41 -4.13 20.92
CA ARG A 57 3.79 -5.10 19.88
C ARG A 57 3.49 -6.55 20.25
N THR A 58 2.32 -7.03 19.88
CA THR A 58 1.97 -8.45 19.98
C THR A 58 2.40 -9.24 18.73
N PRO A 59 3.14 -10.36 18.86
CA PRO A 59 3.70 -11.08 17.71
C PRO A 59 2.64 -11.68 16.78
N SER A 60 1.49 -12.14 17.31
CA SER A 60 0.39 -12.67 16.49
C SER A 60 -0.14 -11.62 15.51
N VAL A 61 -0.39 -10.40 16.00
CA VAL A 61 -0.87 -9.29 15.18
C VAL A 61 0.18 -8.89 14.14
N THR A 62 1.44 -8.73 14.55
CA THR A 62 2.54 -8.37 13.63
C THR A 62 2.71 -9.41 12.51
N ILE A 63 2.66 -10.71 12.82
CA ILE A 63 2.79 -11.79 11.83
C ILE A 63 1.61 -11.79 10.85
N VAL A 64 0.38 -11.65 11.33
CA VAL A 64 -0.81 -11.66 10.48
C VAL A 64 -0.89 -10.40 9.61
N CYS A 65 -0.57 -9.22 10.16
CA CYS A 65 -0.43 -7.98 9.38
C CYS A 65 0.68 -8.10 8.33
N PHE A 66 1.80 -8.75 8.66
CA PHE A 66 2.88 -8.97 7.69
C PHE A 66 2.48 -9.93 6.56
N ILE A 67 1.86 -11.07 6.87
CA ILE A 67 1.40 -12.04 5.87
C ILE A 67 0.30 -11.45 4.98
N THR A 68 -0.65 -10.71 5.56
CA THR A 68 -1.73 -10.04 4.80
C THR A 68 -1.21 -8.97 3.85
N VAL A 69 -0.28 -8.12 4.30
CA VAL A 69 0.36 -7.11 3.42
C VAL A 69 1.27 -7.78 2.39
N LEU A 70 1.94 -8.89 2.71
CA LEU A 70 2.75 -9.61 1.73
C LEU A 70 1.88 -10.24 0.63
N ALA A 71 0.76 -10.87 1.00
CA ALA A 71 -0.20 -11.45 0.05
C ALA A 71 -0.78 -10.36 -0.87
N LEU A 72 -1.28 -9.26 -0.31
CA LEU A 72 -1.82 -8.14 -1.11
C LEU A 72 -0.76 -7.52 -2.05
N LEU A 73 0.49 -7.36 -1.62
CA LEU A 73 1.53 -6.82 -2.51
C LEU A 73 1.88 -7.80 -3.64
N ALA A 74 1.82 -9.11 -3.39
CA ALA A 74 1.97 -10.14 -4.41
C ALA A 74 0.81 -10.11 -5.42
N THR A 75 -0.44 -9.97 -4.96
CA THR A 75 -1.63 -9.95 -5.85
C THR A 75 -1.67 -8.70 -6.74
N VAL A 76 -1.15 -7.58 -6.22
CA VAL A 76 -0.97 -6.31 -6.94
C VAL A 76 0.11 -6.39 -8.02
N LEU A 77 1.29 -6.96 -7.71
CA LEU A 77 2.39 -7.04 -8.68
C LEU A 77 2.26 -8.18 -9.69
N LEU A 78 1.33 -9.13 -9.50
CA LEU A 78 1.11 -10.20 -10.48
C LEU A 78 0.58 -9.68 -11.82
N MET A 79 -0.19 -8.59 -11.85
CA MET A 79 -0.78 -8.05 -13.08
C MET A 79 0.26 -7.63 -14.15
N PRO A 80 1.30 -6.81 -13.86
CA PRO A 80 2.34 -6.54 -14.85
C PRO A 80 3.13 -7.78 -15.27
N VAL A 81 3.25 -8.80 -14.41
CA VAL A 81 3.94 -10.08 -14.71
C VAL A 81 3.12 -10.96 -15.65
N ASP A 82 1.81 -11.03 -15.44
CA ASP A 82 0.83 -11.69 -16.31
C ASP A 82 0.83 -11.08 -17.73
N ILE A 83 0.79 -9.75 -17.84
CA ILE A 83 0.92 -9.04 -19.12
C ILE A 83 2.28 -9.33 -19.79
N ALA A 84 3.38 -9.38 -19.02
CA ALA A 84 4.71 -9.69 -19.55
C ALA A 84 4.81 -11.14 -20.06
N LEU A 85 4.30 -12.12 -19.29
CA LEU A 85 4.32 -13.53 -19.67
C LEU A 85 3.45 -13.80 -20.90
N THR A 86 2.21 -13.35 -20.91
CA THR A 86 1.29 -13.55 -22.05
C THR A 86 1.81 -12.88 -23.32
N SER A 87 2.24 -11.61 -23.24
CA SER A 87 2.77 -10.90 -24.41
C SER A 87 4.14 -11.38 -24.90
N SER A 88 4.93 -12.05 -24.04
CA SER A 88 6.21 -12.66 -24.46
C SER A 88 6.05 -13.71 -25.55
N THR A 89 4.85 -14.30 -25.69
CA THR A 89 4.55 -15.34 -26.68
C THR A 89 4.42 -14.81 -28.12
N VAL A 90 4.27 -13.49 -28.33
CA VAL A 90 3.97 -12.86 -29.63
C VAL A 90 5.15 -12.04 -30.15
N ASN A 91 5.48 -12.17 -31.43
CA ASN A 91 6.41 -11.28 -32.11
C ASN A 91 5.69 -10.05 -32.67
N ARG A 92 5.73 -8.94 -31.92
CA ARG A 92 5.08 -7.66 -32.27
C ARG A 92 5.47 -7.09 -33.65
N LYS A 93 6.66 -7.40 -34.18
CA LYS A 93 7.08 -6.87 -35.50
C LYS A 93 6.40 -7.58 -36.68
N LEU A 94 5.97 -8.83 -36.46
CA LEU A 94 5.43 -9.72 -37.49
C LEU A 94 3.94 -9.99 -37.32
N GLY A 95 3.37 -9.78 -36.13
CA GLY A 95 1.96 -10.09 -35.86
C GLY A 95 1.66 -11.58 -35.77
N ARG A 96 2.64 -12.40 -35.35
CA ARG A 96 2.53 -13.86 -35.22
C ARG A 96 3.11 -14.34 -33.88
N LYS A 97 2.76 -15.54 -33.44
CA LYS A 97 3.39 -16.16 -32.25
C LYS A 97 4.86 -16.46 -32.52
N LYS A 98 5.69 -16.48 -31.47
CA LYS A 98 7.08 -16.93 -31.56
C LYS A 98 7.10 -18.43 -31.89
N ASP A 99 8.18 -18.88 -32.53
CA ASP A 99 8.31 -20.27 -32.99
C ASP A 99 8.28 -21.30 -31.83
N TRP A 100 8.55 -20.86 -30.59
CA TRP A 100 8.43 -21.68 -29.38
C TRP A 100 7.04 -21.67 -28.74
N ALA A 101 6.21 -20.66 -29.03
CA ALA A 101 4.91 -20.46 -28.41
C ALA A 101 3.82 -21.28 -29.12
N THR A 102 3.93 -22.61 -28.99
CA THR A 102 2.88 -23.55 -29.39
C THR A 102 1.60 -23.34 -28.57
N PRO A 103 0.44 -23.87 -29.00
CA PRO A 103 -0.77 -23.87 -28.18
C PRO A 103 -0.52 -24.44 -26.78
N ASP A 104 0.03 -25.66 -26.69
CA ASP A 104 0.33 -26.33 -25.42
C ASP A 104 1.25 -25.52 -24.50
N ALA A 105 2.27 -24.85 -25.06
CA ALA A 105 3.17 -23.99 -24.30
C ALA A 105 2.48 -22.71 -23.80
N THR A 106 1.59 -22.13 -24.62
CA THR A 106 0.76 -20.98 -24.24
C THR A 106 -0.19 -21.38 -23.11
N ASP A 107 -0.90 -22.48 -23.27
CA ASP A 107 -1.92 -22.96 -22.33
C ASP A 107 -1.28 -23.37 -21.00
N SER A 108 -0.06 -23.91 -21.01
CA SER A 108 0.73 -24.17 -19.80
C SER A 108 1.05 -22.88 -19.03
N ILE A 109 1.47 -21.81 -19.71
CA ILE A 109 1.73 -20.49 -19.08
C ILE A 109 0.43 -19.90 -18.50
N VAL A 110 -0.66 -19.92 -19.28
CA VAL A 110 -1.97 -19.42 -18.85
C VAL A 110 -2.52 -20.24 -17.67
N TYR A 111 -2.33 -21.56 -17.67
CA TYR A 111 -2.73 -22.45 -16.57
C TYR A 111 -1.92 -22.17 -15.30
N GLN A 112 -0.60 -22.01 -15.40
CA GLN A 112 0.24 -21.61 -14.25
C GLN A 112 -0.23 -20.28 -13.67
N LEU A 113 -0.46 -19.28 -14.51
CA LEU A 113 -1.02 -17.99 -14.09
C LEU A 113 -2.41 -18.14 -13.44
N LYS A 114 -3.31 -18.96 -14.00
CA LYS A 114 -4.62 -19.26 -13.40
C LYS A 114 -4.45 -19.84 -11.99
N VAL A 115 -3.57 -20.83 -11.81
CA VAL A 115 -3.29 -21.41 -10.48
C VAL A 115 -2.77 -20.35 -9.50
N VAL A 116 -1.86 -19.47 -9.91
CA VAL A 116 -1.32 -18.41 -9.04
C VAL A 116 -2.39 -17.37 -8.70
N TYR A 117 -3.19 -16.88 -9.65
CA TYR A 117 -4.28 -15.94 -9.35
C TYR A 117 -5.34 -16.54 -8.42
N TYR A 118 -5.76 -17.77 -8.66
CA TYR A 118 -6.80 -18.41 -7.85
C TYR A 118 -6.32 -18.71 -6.44
N THR A 119 -5.06 -19.14 -6.27
CA THR A 119 -4.47 -19.32 -4.93
C THR A 119 -4.31 -17.99 -4.20
N LEU A 120 -3.80 -16.95 -4.86
CA LEU A 120 -3.60 -15.63 -4.26
C LEU A 120 -4.91 -14.92 -3.90
N TYR A 121 -5.92 -14.87 -4.78
CA TYR A 121 -7.20 -14.26 -4.43
C TYR A 121 -7.99 -15.07 -3.39
N SER A 122 -7.84 -16.40 -3.35
CA SER A 122 -8.40 -17.22 -2.26
C SER A 122 -7.69 -16.94 -0.93
N LEU A 123 -6.36 -16.78 -0.96
CA LEU A 123 -5.57 -16.42 0.22
C LEU A 123 -5.98 -15.04 0.74
N ASP A 124 -6.05 -14.02 -0.12
CA ASP A 124 -6.54 -12.68 0.25
C ASP A 124 -7.95 -12.74 0.87
N ALA A 125 -8.88 -13.51 0.27
CA ALA A 125 -10.23 -13.67 0.80
C ALA A 125 -10.25 -14.36 2.17
N ILE A 126 -9.49 -15.44 2.37
CA ILE A 126 -9.38 -16.16 3.65
C ILE A 126 -8.72 -15.29 4.72
N LEU A 127 -7.65 -14.58 4.37
CA LEU A 127 -6.96 -13.68 5.27
C LEU A 127 -7.87 -12.51 5.70
N CYS A 128 -8.55 -11.89 4.73
CA CYS A 128 -9.44 -10.76 4.95
C CYS A 128 -10.72 -11.12 5.73
N LEU A 129 -11.34 -12.26 5.44
CA LEU A 129 -12.63 -12.63 6.03
C LEU A 129 -12.53 -13.49 7.28
N LEU A 130 -11.46 -14.27 7.47
CA LEU A 130 -11.35 -15.22 8.59
C LEU A 130 -10.15 -14.94 9.49
N VAL A 131 -8.93 -14.87 8.93
CA VAL A 131 -7.70 -14.83 9.75
C VAL A 131 -7.52 -13.48 10.45
N VAL A 132 -7.74 -12.36 9.77
CA VAL A 132 -7.63 -11.03 10.40
C VAL A 132 -8.74 -10.81 11.43
N PRO A 133 -10.04 -11.08 11.17
CA PRO A 133 -11.08 -11.01 12.20
C PRO A 133 -10.81 -11.92 13.40
N PHE A 134 -10.31 -13.14 13.19
CA PHE A 134 -9.88 -14.02 14.29
C PHE A 134 -8.76 -13.40 15.12
N THR A 135 -7.76 -12.83 14.45
CA THR A 135 -6.61 -12.19 15.13
C THR A 135 -7.02 -10.93 15.89
N TYR A 136 -8.01 -10.20 15.39
CA TYR A 136 -8.61 -9.05 16.07
C TYR A 136 -9.28 -9.47 17.38
N PHE A 137 -10.24 -10.41 17.34
CA PHE A 137 -10.91 -10.87 18.55
C PHE A 137 -9.97 -11.63 19.50
N TRP A 138 -8.94 -12.30 18.97
CA TRP A 138 -7.87 -12.91 19.77
C TRP A 138 -7.04 -11.87 20.54
N TYR A 139 -6.79 -10.70 19.95
CA TYR A 139 -6.09 -9.62 20.63
C TYR A 139 -7.01 -8.95 21.66
N GLU A 140 -8.26 -8.67 21.31
CA GLU A 140 -9.24 -8.03 22.20
C GLU A 140 -9.59 -8.87 23.45
N GLU A 141 -9.71 -10.19 23.31
CA GLU A 141 -9.95 -11.12 24.44
C GLU A 141 -8.67 -11.34 25.30
N HIS A 142 -7.60 -10.58 25.08
CA HIS A 142 -6.41 -10.64 25.93
C HIS A 142 -6.57 -9.77 27.17
N ASP A 143 -6.88 -10.41 28.29
CA ASP A 143 -6.76 -9.79 29.61
C ASP A 143 -5.32 -9.97 30.12
N GLU A 144 -4.59 -8.87 30.29
CA GLU A 144 -3.21 -8.89 30.80
C GLU A 144 -3.16 -9.39 32.25
N VAL A 145 -4.12 -9.00 33.09
CA VAL A 145 -4.18 -9.38 34.51
C VAL A 145 -4.50 -10.86 34.66
N ALA A 146 -5.54 -11.36 33.98
CA ALA A 146 -5.89 -12.77 34.02
C ALA A 146 -4.82 -13.68 33.37
N SER A 147 -4.00 -13.14 32.47
CA SER A 147 -2.84 -13.83 31.91
C SER A 147 -1.65 -13.88 32.87
N GLU A 148 -1.38 -12.81 33.63
CA GLU A 148 -0.32 -12.80 34.67
C GLU A 148 -0.71 -13.66 35.88
N GLU A 149 -1.98 -13.67 36.27
CA GLU A 149 -2.52 -14.55 37.33
C GLU A 149 -2.63 -16.03 36.90
N GLY A 150 -2.39 -16.34 35.61
CA GLY A 150 -2.46 -17.69 35.05
C GLY A 150 -3.87 -18.30 35.01
N THR A 151 -4.91 -17.48 35.19
CA THR A 151 -6.31 -17.92 35.20
C THR A 151 -6.90 -18.04 33.80
N GLN A 152 -6.38 -17.31 32.81
CA GLN A 152 -6.77 -17.43 31.40
C GLN A 152 -5.98 -18.54 30.68
N THR A 153 -6.64 -19.64 30.30
CA THR A 153 -6.02 -20.67 29.46
C THR A 153 -6.09 -20.34 27.97
N VAL A 154 -5.08 -20.77 27.20
CA VAL A 154 -5.03 -20.62 25.73
C VAL A 154 -6.30 -21.18 25.07
N GLY A 155 -6.83 -22.30 25.57
CA GLY A 155 -8.05 -22.93 25.04
C GLY A 155 -9.31 -22.07 25.22
N GLN A 156 -9.48 -21.43 26.39
CA GLN A 156 -10.58 -20.49 26.63
C GLN A 156 -10.49 -19.29 25.69
N LYS A 157 -9.29 -18.76 25.45
CA LYS A 157 -9.05 -17.66 24.53
C LYS A 157 -9.35 -18.03 23.06
N ILE A 158 -9.01 -19.26 22.63
CA ILE A 158 -9.37 -19.77 21.29
C ILE A 158 -10.89 -19.82 21.16
N TRP A 159 -11.58 -20.33 22.19
CA TRP A 159 -13.04 -20.45 22.19
C TRP A 159 -13.75 -19.09 22.18
N GLY A 160 -13.26 -18.13 22.97
CA GLY A 160 -13.75 -16.74 23.00
C GLY A 160 -13.61 -16.08 21.62
N ALA A 161 -12.40 -16.06 21.06
CA ALA A 161 -12.16 -15.51 19.73
C ALA A 161 -13.02 -16.22 18.65
N PHE A 162 -13.09 -17.56 18.69
CA PHE A 162 -13.87 -18.34 17.73
C PHE A 162 -15.36 -17.99 17.77
N LYS A 163 -15.94 -17.85 18.96
CA LYS A 163 -17.35 -17.44 19.18
C LYS A 163 -17.66 -16.11 18.49
N TYR A 164 -16.77 -15.12 18.58
CA TYR A 164 -16.97 -13.83 17.92
C TYR A 164 -16.70 -13.88 16.39
N THR A 165 -15.79 -14.75 15.93
CA THR A 165 -15.60 -14.96 14.47
C THR A 165 -16.70 -15.75 13.77
N LEU A 166 -17.59 -16.42 14.51
CA LEU A 166 -18.64 -17.26 13.92
C LEU A 166 -19.51 -16.48 12.90
N GLY A 167 -19.75 -15.19 13.14
CA GLY A 167 -20.45 -14.32 12.20
C GLY A 167 -19.75 -14.18 10.84
N PHE A 168 -18.41 -14.14 10.83
CA PHE A 168 -17.61 -14.12 9.59
C PHE A 168 -17.61 -15.48 8.89
N VAL A 169 -17.60 -16.59 9.63
CA VAL A 169 -17.76 -17.94 9.06
C VAL A 169 -19.13 -18.07 8.38
N VAL A 170 -20.20 -17.60 9.03
CA VAL A 170 -21.55 -17.55 8.45
C VAL A 170 -21.60 -16.67 7.21
N LEU A 171 -20.91 -15.52 7.20
CA LEU A 171 -20.79 -14.65 6.03
C LEU A 171 -20.09 -15.38 4.86
N VAL A 172 -18.97 -16.06 5.09
CA VAL A 172 -18.26 -16.83 4.05
C VAL A 172 -19.15 -17.94 3.49
N VAL A 173 -19.81 -18.73 4.35
CA VAL A 173 -20.75 -19.77 3.92
C VAL A 173 -21.91 -19.16 3.13
N GLY A 174 -22.45 -18.01 3.55
CA GLY A 174 -23.48 -17.27 2.83
C GLY A 174 -23.05 -16.84 1.44
N LEU A 175 -21.86 -16.24 1.29
CA LEU A 175 -21.31 -15.84 -0.01
C LEU A 175 -21.15 -17.04 -0.95
N PHE A 176 -20.60 -18.15 -0.45
CA PHE A 176 -20.42 -19.36 -1.25
C PHE A 176 -21.76 -20.00 -1.66
N LEU A 177 -22.75 -20.08 -0.76
CA LEU A 177 -24.09 -20.60 -1.09
C LEU A 177 -24.77 -19.71 -2.15
N VAL A 178 -24.77 -18.39 -1.97
CA VAL A 178 -25.38 -17.44 -2.92
C VAL A 178 -24.69 -17.55 -4.29
N GLY A 179 -23.35 -17.57 -4.33
CA GLY A 179 -22.59 -17.75 -5.57
C GLY A 179 -22.79 -19.11 -6.25
N PHE A 180 -22.96 -20.17 -5.46
CA PHE A 180 -23.24 -21.52 -5.97
C PHE A 180 -24.61 -21.59 -6.65
N PHE A 181 -25.65 -20.95 -6.10
CA PHE A 181 -27.01 -20.99 -6.65
C PHE A 181 -27.26 -19.95 -7.78
N LEU A 182 -27.01 -18.65 -7.58
CA LEU A 182 -27.15 -17.63 -8.65
C LEU A 182 -28.62 -17.27 -9.02
N PRO A 183 -28.96 -17.01 -10.30
CA PRO A 183 -28.40 -17.57 -11.55
C PRO A 183 -27.24 -16.79 -12.22
N VAL A 184 -26.63 -17.37 -13.27
CA VAL A 184 -25.76 -16.65 -14.24
C VAL A 184 -26.64 -15.99 -15.30
N ALA A 185 -26.21 -14.83 -15.82
CA ALA A 185 -26.91 -14.08 -16.86
C ALA A 185 -26.95 -14.77 -18.24
N LYS A 186 -27.75 -15.85 -18.37
CA LYS A 186 -27.95 -16.60 -19.62
C LYS A 186 -28.34 -15.72 -20.82
N LYS A 187 -29.01 -14.58 -20.58
CA LYS A 187 -29.47 -13.66 -21.63
C LYS A 187 -28.35 -13.10 -22.52
N ALA A 188 -27.11 -13.01 -22.02
CA ALA A 188 -25.94 -12.61 -22.83
C ALA A 188 -25.49 -13.71 -23.83
N ARG A 189 -25.93 -14.96 -23.64
CA ARG A 189 -25.61 -16.11 -24.49
C ARG A 189 -26.61 -16.29 -25.64
N ASP A 190 -27.87 -15.91 -25.43
CA ASP A 190 -28.97 -16.20 -26.36
C ASP A 190 -29.20 -15.11 -27.42
N GLU A 191 -28.74 -13.87 -27.17
CA GLU A 191 -28.79 -12.79 -28.16
C GLU A 191 -27.68 -12.99 -29.22
N HIS A 192 -28.05 -13.09 -30.50
CA HIS A 192 -27.16 -13.39 -31.63
C HIS A 192 -26.23 -12.20 -31.98
N ARG A 193 -25.32 -11.85 -31.08
CA ARG A 193 -24.19 -10.95 -31.33
C ARG A 193 -22.89 -11.75 -31.33
N ASP A 194 -21.90 -11.36 -32.13
CA ASP A 194 -20.60 -12.04 -32.18
C ASP A 194 -19.84 -11.80 -30.87
N LEU A 195 -20.10 -12.69 -29.93
CA LEU A 195 -19.65 -12.65 -28.55
C LEU A 195 -18.94 -13.96 -28.19
N ASP A 196 -18.29 -14.61 -29.16
CA ASP A 196 -17.70 -15.95 -28.97
C ASP A 196 -16.64 -15.96 -27.87
N TYR A 197 -15.78 -14.93 -27.82
CA TYR A 197 -14.87 -14.68 -26.70
C TYR A 197 -15.57 -14.64 -25.32
N PHE A 198 -16.81 -14.15 -25.26
CA PHE A 198 -17.59 -14.08 -24.02
C PHE A 198 -18.39 -15.36 -23.72
N LYS A 199 -18.64 -16.22 -24.71
CA LYS A 199 -19.25 -17.54 -24.52
C LYS A 199 -18.31 -18.47 -23.74
N ASP A 200 -17.02 -18.42 -24.03
CA ASP A 200 -15.99 -19.21 -23.34
C ASP A 200 -15.78 -18.75 -21.88
N LEU A 201 -16.07 -17.47 -21.58
CA LEU A 201 -16.07 -16.94 -20.21
C LEU A 201 -17.28 -17.42 -19.37
N LEU A 202 -18.34 -17.94 -20.01
CA LEU A 202 -19.61 -18.37 -19.38
C LEU A 202 -19.68 -19.88 -19.05
N THR A 203 -18.73 -20.69 -19.50
CA THR A 203 -18.77 -22.17 -19.40
C THR A 203 -17.84 -22.71 -18.30
N GLU A 204 -18.34 -22.93 -17.08
CA GLU A 204 -17.49 -23.47 -16.00
C GLU A 204 -18.22 -24.10 -14.80
N ASN A 205 -17.43 -24.74 -13.93
CA ASN A 205 -17.85 -25.53 -12.77
C ASN A 205 -18.52 -24.69 -11.66
N HIS A 206 -19.49 -25.30 -10.97
CA HIS A 206 -20.26 -24.65 -9.88
C HIS A 206 -19.41 -24.11 -8.72
N GLY A 207 -18.27 -24.74 -8.40
CA GLY A 207 -17.36 -24.25 -7.34
C GLY A 207 -16.59 -22.99 -7.74
N GLU A 208 -16.11 -22.94 -8.98
CA GLU A 208 -15.38 -21.80 -9.55
C GLU A 208 -16.29 -20.55 -9.66
N ARG A 209 -17.57 -20.79 -9.98
CA ARG A 209 -18.64 -19.79 -9.93
C ARG A 209 -18.87 -19.20 -8.52
N ALA A 210 -18.85 -20.02 -7.47
CA ALA A 210 -19.05 -19.56 -6.09
C ALA A 210 -17.86 -18.70 -5.60
N LEU A 211 -16.63 -19.09 -5.98
CA LEU A 211 -15.40 -18.36 -5.70
C LEU A 211 -15.35 -17.02 -6.46
N THR A 212 -15.65 -17.01 -7.76
CA THR A 212 -15.69 -15.78 -8.57
C THR A 212 -16.79 -14.81 -8.11
N PHE A 213 -17.95 -15.32 -7.69
CA PHE A 213 -18.97 -14.49 -7.03
C PHE A 213 -18.45 -13.84 -5.74
N SER A 214 -17.85 -14.65 -4.85
CA SER A 214 -17.35 -14.17 -3.55
C SER A 214 -16.30 -13.08 -3.72
N ILE A 215 -15.34 -13.28 -4.64
CA ILE A 215 -14.33 -12.26 -4.98
C ILE A 215 -14.97 -11.04 -5.65
N GLY A 216 -15.97 -11.21 -6.51
CA GLY A 216 -16.74 -10.10 -7.07
C GLY A 216 -17.42 -9.23 -6.00
N VAL A 217 -18.00 -9.85 -4.96
CA VAL A 217 -18.56 -9.11 -3.82
C VAL A 217 -17.47 -8.36 -3.05
N LEU A 218 -16.31 -8.99 -2.80
CA LEU A 218 -15.17 -8.33 -2.16
C LEU A 218 -14.62 -7.15 -2.98
N ILE A 219 -14.57 -7.28 -4.31
CA ILE A 219 -14.26 -6.17 -5.23
C ILE A 219 -15.26 -5.04 -5.03
N THR A 220 -16.58 -5.28 -5.12
CA THR A 220 -17.59 -4.20 -4.94
C THR A 220 -17.51 -3.50 -3.59
N ALA A 221 -17.27 -4.25 -2.50
CA ALA A 221 -17.05 -3.67 -1.17
C ALA A 221 -15.76 -2.83 -1.11
N GLY A 222 -14.70 -3.33 -1.74
CA GLY A 222 -13.45 -2.62 -1.97
C GLY A 222 -13.60 -1.34 -2.79
N THR A 223 -14.47 -1.34 -3.80
CA THR A 223 -14.69 -0.20 -4.69
C THR A 223 -15.29 1.00 -3.92
N VAL A 224 -16.14 0.74 -2.93
CA VAL A 224 -16.64 1.78 -2.01
C VAL A 224 -15.49 2.39 -1.20
N LEU A 225 -14.62 1.57 -0.60
CA LEU A 225 -13.46 2.05 0.15
C LEU A 225 -12.46 2.80 -0.76
N TYR A 226 -12.24 2.31 -1.98
CA TYR A 226 -11.37 2.90 -2.99
C TYR A 226 -11.84 4.32 -3.38
N CYS A 227 -13.15 4.52 -3.53
CA CYS A 227 -13.74 5.85 -3.74
C CYS A 227 -13.53 6.78 -2.54
N LEU A 228 -13.66 6.26 -1.31
CA LEU A 228 -13.59 7.06 -0.08
C LEU A 228 -12.17 7.38 0.39
N TYR A 229 -11.17 6.54 0.08
CA TYR A 229 -9.80 6.70 0.57
C TYR A 229 -8.78 6.86 -0.55
N THR A 230 -8.80 6.03 -1.59
CA THR A 230 -7.83 6.13 -2.70
C THR A 230 -8.04 7.38 -3.55
N ALA A 231 -9.29 7.80 -3.81
CA ALA A 231 -9.56 9.02 -4.60
C ALA A 231 -9.06 10.30 -3.90
N PRO A 232 -9.38 10.55 -2.60
CA PRO A 232 -8.77 11.63 -1.85
C PRO A 232 -7.24 11.49 -1.73
N GLY A 233 -6.75 10.27 -1.49
CA GLY A 233 -5.32 9.98 -1.39
C GLY A 233 -4.53 10.36 -2.63
N LEU A 234 -5.06 10.05 -3.82
CA LEU A 234 -4.44 10.36 -5.12
C LEU A 234 -4.42 11.88 -5.41
N ALA A 235 -5.42 12.61 -4.92
CA ALA A 235 -5.44 14.07 -4.97
C ALA A 235 -4.47 14.69 -3.94
N LEU A 236 -4.36 14.10 -2.74
CA LEU A 236 -3.54 14.58 -1.64
C LEU A 236 -2.04 14.31 -1.84
N LEU A 237 -1.65 13.18 -2.41
CA LEU A 237 -0.25 12.77 -2.57
C LEU A 237 0.63 13.84 -3.26
N PRO A 238 0.31 14.37 -4.45
CA PRO A 238 1.11 15.43 -5.06
C PRO A 238 1.00 16.77 -4.30
N LEU A 239 -0.20 17.12 -3.82
CA LEU A 239 -0.44 18.38 -3.12
C LEU A 239 0.28 18.45 -1.78
N THR A 240 0.38 17.35 -1.03
CA THR A 240 1.12 17.27 0.23
C THR A 240 2.62 17.36 -0.01
N LEU A 241 3.16 16.78 -1.08
CA LEU A 241 4.57 16.97 -1.45
C LEU A 241 4.88 18.45 -1.77
N ILE A 242 4.06 19.09 -2.62
CA ILE A 242 4.21 20.50 -3.02
C ILE A 242 4.00 21.45 -1.83
N LYS A 243 2.94 21.23 -1.02
CA LYS A 243 2.58 22.07 0.14
C LYS A 243 3.27 21.67 1.45
N SER A 244 4.24 20.73 1.44
CA SER A 244 4.99 20.30 2.64
C SER A 244 5.94 21.35 3.23
N ALA A 245 5.84 22.61 2.80
CA ALA A 245 6.38 23.74 3.52
C ALA A 245 5.41 24.11 4.66
N PRO A 246 5.73 23.85 5.95
CA PRO A 246 5.05 24.56 7.02
C PRO A 246 5.30 26.05 6.80
N LYS A 247 4.23 26.86 6.81
CA LYS A 247 4.32 28.32 6.61
C LYS A 247 5.05 29.03 7.75
N VAL A 248 5.20 28.33 8.87
CA VAL A 248 6.07 28.67 9.99
C VAL A 248 7.30 27.79 9.86
N SER A 249 8.45 28.36 9.48
CA SER A 249 9.73 27.63 9.57
C SER A 249 10.05 27.34 11.04
N ALA A 250 10.87 26.32 11.35
CA ALA A 250 11.35 26.11 12.72
C ALA A 250 11.94 27.40 13.35
N PRO A 251 12.73 28.22 12.61
CA PRO A 251 13.14 29.55 13.07
C PRO A 251 11.99 30.50 13.44
N GLN A 252 10.89 30.51 12.68
CA GLN A 252 9.72 31.34 12.99
C GLN A 252 8.94 30.82 14.19
N LEU A 253 8.87 29.50 14.39
CA LEU A 253 8.25 28.88 15.57
C LEU A 253 9.07 29.17 16.83
N HIS A 254 10.40 29.08 16.71
CA HIS A 254 11.34 29.46 17.78
C HIS A 254 11.23 30.96 18.10
N ALA A 255 11.20 31.83 17.08
CA ALA A 255 11.06 33.28 17.27
C ALA A 255 9.72 33.69 17.89
N SER A 256 8.60 33.03 17.52
CA SER A 256 7.30 33.30 18.15
C SER A 256 7.25 32.77 19.59
N ALA A 257 7.70 31.53 19.83
CA ALA A 257 7.68 30.94 21.17
C ALA A 257 8.60 31.69 22.17
N SER A 258 9.80 32.08 21.74
CA SER A 258 10.71 32.89 22.57
C SER A 258 10.18 34.31 22.82
N SER A 259 9.49 34.93 21.85
CA SER A 259 8.83 36.23 22.05
C SER A 259 7.66 36.15 23.03
N GLU A 260 6.80 35.12 22.92
CA GLU A 260 5.70 34.87 23.86
C GLU A 260 6.22 34.54 25.26
N LEU A 261 7.27 33.74 25.36
CA LEU A 261 7.93 33.39 26.62
C LEU A 261 8.52 34.63 27.32
N ALA A 262 9.17 35.52 26.55
CA ALA A 262 9.71 36.77 27.08
C ALA A 262 8.60 37.68 27.64
N GLN A 263 7.49 37.82 26.92
CA GLN A 263 6.33 38.59 27.37
C GLN A 263 5.68 37.98 28.63
N ASN A 264 5.56 36.66 28.69
CA ASN A 264 5.01 35.97 29.87
C ASN A 264 5.89 36.21 31.11
N ARG A 265 7.21 36.00 30.99
CA ARG A 265 8.19 36.29 32.06
C ARG A 265 8.21 37.75 32.48
N GLU A 266 8.00 38.68 31.56
CA GLU A 266 7.89 40.10 31.89
C GLU A 266 6.62 40.40 32.71
N ARG A 267 5.47 39.80 32.37
CA ARG A 267 4.24 39.91 33.16
C ARG A 267 4.36 39.28 34.55
N GLN A 268 4.98 38.11 34.66
CA GLN A 268 5.30 37.50 35.96
C GLN A 268 6.10 38.48 36.84
N ARG A 269 7.21 39.02 36.32
CA ARG A 269 8.04 40.03 37.03
C ARG A 269 7.29 41.31 37.39
N GLN A 270 6.27 41.71 36.61
CA GLN A 270 5.43 42.86 36.94
C GLN A 270 4.46 42.55 38.10
N LEU A 271 3.91 41.34 38.17
CA LEU A 271 3.06 40.88 39.28
C LEU A 271 3.89 40.66 40.55
N GLU A 272 5.06 40.06 40.44
CA GLU A 272 6.01 39.88 41.55
C GLU A 272 6.44 41.23 42.15
N ARG A 273 6.78 42.23 41.31
CA ARG A 273 7.09 43.60 41.79
C ARG A 273 5.90 44.33 42.42
N ARG A 274 4.66 43.96 42.13
CA ARG A 274 3.46 44.47 42.84
C ARG A 274 3.23 43.78 44.20
N ASN A 275 3.89 42.65 44.43
CA ASN A 275 3.87 41.90 45.69
C ASN A 275 4.93 42.41 46.67
N GLU A 276 6.08 42.85 46.16
CA GLU A 276 7.17 43.43 46.96
C GLU A 276 6.68 44.64 47.77
N GLY A 277 6.78 44.54 49.10
CA GLY A 277 6.37 45.60 50.05
C GLY A 277 4.90 45.57 50.48
N ARG A 278 4.10 44.55 50.13
CA ARG A 278 2.68 44.44 50.52
C ARG A 278 2.47 43.41 51.63
N GLU A 279 2.12 43.86 52.84
CA GLU A 279 1.99 42.99 54.04
C GLU A 279 0.98 41.84 53.91
N GLY A 280 0.00 41.94 53.01
CA GLY A 280 -1.00 40.89 52.74
C GLY A 280 -0.70 39.99 51.53
N GLY A 281 0.41 40.20 50.82
CA GLY A 281 0.73 39.51 49.58
C GLY A 281 -0.12 39.93 48.36
N LEU A 282 -0.11 39.10 47.31
CA LEU A 282 -0.90 39.27 46.08
C LEU A 282 -2.40 39.08 46.34
N ASP A 283 -3.23 39.86 45.64
CA ASP A 283 -4.67 39.64 45.64
C ASP A 283 -5.04 38.26 45.06
N SER A 284 -6.18 37.73 45.49
CA SER A 284 -6.77 36.48 45.00
C SER A 284 -6.92 36.41 43.48
N ARG A 285 -7.12 37.54 42.79
CA ARG A 285 -7.13 37.62 41.32
C ARG A 285 -5.72 37.54 40.74
N ASP A 286 -4.82 38.41 41.21
CA ASP A 286 -3.43 38.48 40.73
C ASP A 286 -2.68 37.15 40.98
N ARG A 287 -3.00 36.44 42.07
CA ARG A 287 -2.45 35.11 42.35
C ARG A 287 -2.92 34.05 41.35
N ARG A 288 -4.19 34.08 40.93
CA ARG A 288 -4.71 33.19 39.87
C ARG A 288 -4.10 33.51 38.51
N GLU A 289 -3.88 34.79 38.22
CA GLU A 289 -3.20 35.24 37.00
C GLU A 289 -1.73 34.77 36.99
N LEU A 290 -1.01 34.89 38.11
CA LEU A 290 0.35 34.37 38.26
C LEU A 290 0.39 32.83 38.12
N GLU A 291 -0.53 32.11 38.76
CA GLU A 291 -0.67 30.65 38.63
C GLU A 291 -0.96 30.22 37.17
N GLN A 292 -1.71 31.03 36.40
CA GLN A 292 -1.94 30.80 34.97
C GLN A 292 -0.68 31.09 34.15
N LEU A 293 -0.02 32.24 34.35
CA LEU A 293 1.20 32.61 33.64
C LEU A 293 2.32 31.59 33.85
N VAL A 294 2.47 31.04 35.07
CA VAL A 294 3.45 29.98 35.38
C VAL A 294 3.12 28.66 34.68
N ARG A 295 1.84 28.35 34.41
CA ARG A 295 1.44 27.20 33.59
C ARG A 295 1.77 27.44 32.11
N GLU A 296 1.46 28.63 31.61
CA GLU A 296 1.77 29.05 30.24
C GLU A 296 3.28 29.09 29.97
N GLU A 297 4.09 29.52 30.94
CA GLU A 297 5.55 29.49 30.81
C GLU A 297 6.06 28.05 30.63
N ARG A 298 5.55 27.09 31.39
CA ARG A 298 5.92 25.67 31.24
C ARG A 298 5.59 25.14 29.84
N THR A 299 4.48 25.56 29.23
CA THR A 299 4.15 25.18 27.84
C THR A 299 5.03 25.90 26.82
N LEU A 300 5.33 27.19 27.04
CA LEU A 300 6.15 27.99 26.12
C LEU A 300 7.63 27.57 26.11
N VAL A 301 8.23 27.29 27.27
CA VAL A 301 9.60 26.73 27.38
C VAL A 301 9.71 25.37 26.67
N ARG A 302 8.68 24.52 26.79
CA ARG A 302 8.63 23.25 26.05
C ARG A 302 8.54 23.49 24.54
N ARG A 303 7.69 24.43 24.10
CA ARG A 303 7.53 24.80 22.68
C ARG A 303 8.83 25.37 22.07
N GLU A 304 9.56 26.20 22.82
CA GLU A 304 10.88 26.73 22.45
C GLU A 304 11.90 25.60 22.29
N ARG A 305 12.03 24.73 23.30
CA ARG A 305 12.94 23.58 23.29
C ARG A 305 12.68 22.63 22.12
N LEU A 306 11.43 22.37 21.77
CA LEU A 306 11.07 21.54 20.62
C LEU A 306 11.40 22.22 19.28
N ALA A 307 11.35 23.55 19.23
CA ALA A 307 11.77 24.29 18.05
C ALA A 307 13.30 24.20 17.86
N SER A 308 14.11 24.30 18.92
CA SER A 308 15.57 24.13 18.82
C SER A 308 16.01 22.67 18.61
N GLU A 309 15.33 21.69 19.21
CA GLU A 309 15.54 20.26 18.90
C GLU A 309 15.24 19.95 17.43
N ARG A 310 14.20 20.57 16.83
CA ARG A 310 13.89 20.50 15.39
C ARG A 310 14.89 21.25 14.50
N GLU A 311 15.63 22.22 15.02
CA GLU A 311 16.78 22.85 14.34
C GLU A 311 18.06 22.00 14.44
N GLY A 312 18.02 20.87 15.16
CA GLY A 312 19.14 19.95 15.30
C GLY A 312 20.13 20.34 16.40
N GLU A 313 19.70 21.13 17.38
CA GLU A 313 20.45 21.33 18.62
C GLU A 313 20.43 20.04 19.47
N GLY A 314 21.55 19.73 20.15
CA GLY A 314 21.71 18.52 20.97
C GLY A 314 21.84 17.17 20.24
N HIS A 315 21.58 17.08 18.93
CA HIS A 315 21.62 15.82 18.17
C HIS A 315 22.98 15.49 17.53
N ASN A 316 23.25 14.19 17.37
CA ASN A 316 24.46 13.64 16.73
C ASN A 316 24.71 14.21 15.32
N ILE A 317 25.99 14.24 14.92
CA ILE A 317 26.45 14.74 13.60
C ILE A 317 25.66 14.11 12.43
N PHE A 318 25.31 12.83 12.53
CA PHE A 318 24.50 12.12 11.54
C PHE A 318 23.09 12.71 11.33
N TYR A 319 22.45 13.21 12.39
CA TYR A 319 21.14 13.85 12.30
C TYR A 319 21.24 15.23 11.62
N ARG A 320 22.29 16.00 11.94
CA ARG A 320 22.59 17.27 11.25
C ARG A 320 22.91 17.05 9.77
N ALA A 321 23.65 15.99 9.44
CA ALA A 321 23.88 15.58 8.05
C ALA A 321 22.57 15.16 7.35
N TYR A 322 21.68 14.43 8.03
CA TYR A 322 20.35 14.09 7.52
C TYR A 322 19.49 15.33 7.23
N LEU A 323 19.40 16.28 8.17
CA LEU A 323 18.70 17.57 7.96
C LEU A 323 19.29 18.35 6.76
N THR A 324 20.61 18.34 6.61
CA THR A 324 21.32 18.99 5.50
C THR A 324 20.99 18.32 4.16
N LEU A 325 20.98 16.98 4.11
CA LEU A 325 20.53 16.21 2.94
C LEU A 325 19.05 16.49 2.61
N CYS A 326 18.16 16.55 3.61
CA CYS A 326 16.77 16.92 3.41
C CYS A 326 16.60 18.34 2.83
N ALA A 327 17.45 19.29 3.22
CA ALA A 327 17.47 20.63 2.64
C ALA A 327 17.92 20.61 1.17
N ILE A 328 18.95 19.82 0.82
CA ILE A 328 19.46 19.65 -0.56
C ILE A 328 18.42 18.96 -1.47
N PHE A 329 17.72 17.94 -0.97
CA PHE A 329 16.68 17.23 -1.73
C PHE A 329 15.33 17.97 -1.80
N ARG A 330 15.19 19.13 -1.13
CA ARG A 330 13.96 19.94 -1.11
C ARG A 330 13.47 20.40 -2.50
N PRO A 331 14.30 20.97 -3.40
CA PRO A 331 13.88 21.26 -4.78
C PRO A 331 13.48 19.99 -5.55
N LEU A 332 14.18 18.87 -5.36
CA LEU A 332 13.86 17.60 -6.00
C LEU A 332 12.50 17.05 -5.55
N LYS A 333 12.16 17.20 -4.25
CA LYS A 333 10.84 16.86 -3.71
C LYS A 333 9.71 17.68 -4.34
N LEU A 334 9.94 18.97 -4.62
CA LEU A 334 8.96 19.84 -5.28
C LEU A 334 8.76 19.42 -6.75
N VAL A 335 9.85 19.18 -7.49
CA VAL A 335 9.78 18.68 -8.88
C VAL A 335 9.07 17.33 -8.94
N PHE A 336 9.36 16.42 -8.01
CA PHE A 336 8.69 15.12 -7.91
C PHE A 336 7.20 15.27 -7.60
N GLY A 337 6.81 16.17 -6.68
CA GLY A 337 5.40 16.49 -6.40
C GLY A 337 4.66 17.06 -7.61
N LEU A 338 5.32 17.93 -8.40
CA LEU A 338 4.77 18.48 -9.64
C LEU A 338 4.61 17.40 -10.73
N LEU A 339 5.61 16.52 -10.89
CA LEU A 339 5.55 15.39 -11.82
C LEU A 339 4.41 14.43 -11.45
N LEU A 340 4.24 14.12 -10.17
CA LEU A 340 3.13 13.32 -9.67
C LEU A 340 1.77 14.01 -9.88
N LEU A 341 1.69 15.35 -9.77
CA LEU A 341 0.48 16.09 -10.08
C LEU A 341 0.08 15.91 -11.55
N VAL A 342 1.04 16.04 -12.47
CA VAL A 342 0.81 15.83 -13.91
C VAL A 342 0.38 14.39 -14.18
N ILE A 343 1.04 13.38 -13.58
CA ILE A 343 0.66 11.98 -13.73
C ILE A 343 -0.77 11.73 -13.22
N SER A 344 -1.13 12.23 -12.03
CA SER A 344 -2.48 12.10 -11.49
C SER A 344 -3.55 12.73 -12.39
N LEU A 345 -3.26 13.87 -13.02
CA LEU A 345 -4.17 14.51 -13.99
C LEU A 345 -4.30 13.71 -15.30
N VAL A 346 -3.21 13.11 -15.80
CA VAL A 346 -3.26 12.23 -16.99
C VAL A 346 -4.05 10.96 -16.69
N VAL A 347 -3.86 10.36 -15.51
CA VAL A 347 -4.65 9.21 -15.03
C VAL A 347 -6.14 9.57 -14.91
N PHE A 348 -6.46 10.71 -14.30
CA PHE A 348 -7.83 11.22 -14.22
C PHE A 348 -8.48 11.38 -15.60
N ALA A 349 -7.79 12.03 -16.55
CA ALA A 349 -8.26 12.20 -17.92
C ALA A 349 -8.45 10.83 -18.62
N SER A 350 -7.53 9.89 -18.39
CA SER A 350 -7.59 8.53 -18.92
C SER A 350 -8.84 7.79 -18.47
N MET A 351 -9.09 7.77 -17.16
CA MET A 351 -10.27 7.15 -16.56
C MET A 351 -11.56 7.80 -17.06
N LEU A 352 -11.62 9.14 -17.10
CA LEU A 352 -12.78 9.88 -17.61
C LEU A 352 -13.10 9.50 -19.07
N ILE A 353 -12.08 9.45 -19.94
CA ILE A 353 -12.25 9.09 -21.35
C ILE A 353 -12.75 7.64 -21.48
N THR A 354 -12.17 6.68 -20.76
CA THR A 354 -12.62 5.29 -20.81
C THR A 354 -14.03 5.11 -20.26
N CYS A 355 -14.42 5.85 -19.21
CA CYS A 355 -15.80 5.84 -18.71
C CYS A 355 -16.80 6.41 -19.74
N ILE A 356 -16.43 7.46 -20.49
CA ILE A 356 -17.25 8.01 -21.58
C ILE A 356 -17.32 7.02 -22.76
N ASP A 357 -16.22 6.34 -23.09
CA ASP A 357 -16.17 5.32 -24.15
C ASP A 357 -17.09 4.14 -23.81
N LYS A 358 -16.97 3.60 -22.59
CA LYS A 358 -17.85 2.54 -22.06
C LYS A 358 -19.33 2.96 -22.01
N LEU A 359 -19.65 4.20 -21.65
CA LEU A 359 -21.04 4.69 -21.68
C LEU A 359 -21.65 4.71 -23.09
N LYS A 360 -20.86 5.04 -24.12
CA LYS A 360 -21.36 5.23 -25.50
C LYS A 360 -21.28 3.97 -26.36
N ASN A 361 -20.20 3.19 -26.20
CA ASN A 361 -19.79 2.15 -27.14
C ASN A 361 -19.78 0.73 -26.52
N SER A 362 -20.25 0.56 -25.28
CA SER A 362 -20.42 -0.79 -24.70
C SER A 362 -21.50 -1.59 -25.45
N VAL A 363 -21.19 -2.85 -25.75
CA VAL A 363 -21.99 -3.69 -26.66
C VAL A 363 -23.36 -4.04 -26.07
N CYS A 364 -23.43 -4.22 -24.75
CA CYS A 364 -24.58 -4.74 -24.02
C CYS A 364 -24.94 -3.89 -22.79
N GLY A 365 -24.25 -2.74 -22.60
CA GLY A 365 -24.52 -1.76 -21.54
C GLY A 365 -24.72 -2.38 -20.16
N ARG A 366 -25.88 -2.10 -19.54
CA ARG A 366 -26.23 -2.58 -18.19
C ARG A 366 -26.33 -4.10 -18.07
N HIS A 367 -26.55 -4.84 -19.17
CA HIS A 367 -26.72 -6.30 -19.12
C HIS A 367 -25.39 -7.06 -18.99
N CYS A 368 -24.25 -6.38 -19.16
CA CYS A 368 -22.91 -6.96 -19.07
C CYS A 368 -21.91 -6.03 -18.35
N GLY A 369 -22.37 -5.19 -17.41
CA GLY A 369 -21.49 -4.32 -16.63
C GLY A 369 -20.71 -3.27 -17.44
N TYR A 370 -21.26 -2.79 -18.56
CA TYR A 370 -20.60 -1.85 -19.49
C TYR A 370 -19.25 -2.33 -20.04
N LEU A 371 -19.14 -3.63 -20.33
CA LEU A 371 -17.98 -4.20 -20.99
C LEU A 371 -17.84 -3.68 -22.44
N LEU A 372 -16.59 -3.50 -22.88
CA LEU A 372 -16.21 -2.79 -24.11
C LEU A 372 -15.26 -3.65 -24.95
N GLY A 373 -15.76 -4.19 -26.07
CA GLY A 373 -14.97 -5.09 -26.91
C GLY A 373 -13.73 -4.45 -27.54
N HIS A 374 -13.73 -3.13 -27.78
CA HIS A 374 -12.54 -2.42 -28.24
C HIS A 374 -12.64 -0.93 -27.92
N THR A 375 -11.50 -0.32 -27.60
CA THR A 375 -11.38 1.13 -27.34
C THR A 375 -11.59 1.91 -28.62
N GLN A 376 -12.67 2.69 -28.67
CA GLN A 376 -13.03 3.56 -29.78
C GLN A 376 -12.47 4.98 -29.58
N ILE A 377 -12.33 5.41 -28.32
CA ILE A 377 -11.81 6.73 -27.96
C ILE A 377 -10.35 6.62 -27.50
N PHE A 378 -9.52 7.59 -27.89
CA PHE A 378 -8.11 7.65 -27.53
C PHE A 378 -7.91 7.74 -26.00
N ASN A 379 -7.36 6.69 -25.40
CA ASN A 379 -6.93 6.68 -23.99
C ASN A 379 -5.42 6.99 -23.90
N PRO A 380 -5.00 8.03 -23.13
CA PRO A 380 -3.62 8.49 -23.08
C PRO A 380 -2.66 7.56 -22.33
N ILE A 381 -3.09 6.88 -21.25
CA ILE A 381 -2.22 5.94 -20.51
C ILE A 381 -2.00 4.67 -21.35
N ASN A 382 -3.04 4.19 -22.00
CA ASN A 382 -2.99 3.05 -22.92
C ASN A 382 -2.01 3.33 -24.07
N TRP A 383 -2.12 4.51 -24.70
CA TRP A 383 -1.16 4.94 -25.72
C TRP A 383 0.27 5.07 -25.18
N LEU A 384 0.44 5.62 -23.96
CA LEU A 384 1.75 5.76 -23.32
C LEU A 384 2.42 4.39 -23.15
N PHE A 385 1.73 3.41 -22.57
CA PHE A 385 2.27 2.07 -22.37
C PHE A 385 2.56 1.35 -23.70
N THR A 386 1.66 1.41 -24.68
CA THR A 386 1.93 0.85 -26.02
C THR A 386 3.12 1.55 -26.70
N PHE A 387 3.32 2.85 -26.48
CA PHE A 387 4.47 3.58 -27.01
C PHE A 387 5.79 3.18 -26.31
N THR A 388 5.81 3.12 -24.98
CA THR A 388 7.01 2.79 -24.21
C THR A 388 7.41 1.32 -24.36
N SER A 389 6.46 0.42 -24.68
CA SER A 389 6.74 -0.99 -25.02
C SER A 389 7.71 -1.18 -26.19
N ARG A 390 8.00 -0.11 -26.96
CA ARG A 390 9.05 -0.13 -28.00
C ARG A 390 10.45 -0.40 -27.43
N VAL A 391 10.67 -0.07 -26.15
CA VAL A 391 11.92 -0.30 -25.43
C VAL A 391 11.62 -1.19 -24.22
N PHE A 392 11.87 -2.49 -24.36
CA PHE A 392 11.72 -3.45 -23.27
C PHE A 392 12.73 -3.16 -22.14
N PRO A 393 12.34 -3.17 -20.84
CA PRO A 393 11.03 -3.45 -20.25
C PRO A 393 10.33 -2.19 -19.65
N ILE A 394 10.44 -1.03 -20.31
CA ILE A 394 10.02 0.26 -19.72
C ILE A 394 8.51 0.33 -19.44
N ASP A 395 7.68 -0.25 -20.30
CA ASP A 395 6.24 -0.36 -20.14
C ASP A 395 5.81 -1.11 -18.87
N TYR A 396 6.45 -2.24 -18.55
CA TYR A 396 6.19 -2.97 -17.30
C TYR A 396 6.61 -2.18 -16.06
N ILE A 397 7.74 -1.46 -16.12
CA ILE A 397 8.21 -0.60 -15.03
C ILE A 397 7.22 0.56 -14.80
N LEU A 398 6.73 1.19 -15.88
CA LEU A 398 5.74 2.27 -15.78
C LEU A 398 4.38 1.77 -15.28
N PHE A 399 3.96 0.57 -15.67
CA PHE A 399 2.76 -0.06 -15.13
C PHE A 399 2.92 -0.33 -13.62
N LEU A 400 4.05 -0.91 -13.20
CA LEU A 400 4.36 -1.14 -11.79
C LEU A 400 4.39 0.18 -10.99
N LEU A 401 4.97 1.25 -11.53
CA LEU A 401 4.97 2.57 -10.88
C LEU A 401 3.57 3.18 -10.78
N LEU A 402 2.71 3.01 -11.80
CA LEU A 402 1.31 3.41 -11.75
C LEU A 402 0.54 2.63 -10.67
N THR A 403 0.75 1.32 -10.60
CA THR A 403 0.15 0.45 -9.58
C THR A 403 0.59 0.86 -8.16
N LEU A 404 1.88 1.10 -7.95
CA LEU A 404 2.41 1.62 -6.69
C LEU A 404 1.90 3.03 -6.36
N LEU A 405 1.65 3.88 -7.36
CA LEU A 405 1.03 5.20 -7.16
C LEU A 405 -0.38 5.08 -6.57
N PHE A 406 -1.23 4.19 -7.11
CA PHE A 406 -2.55 3.94 -6.54
C PHE A 406 -2.46 3.30 -5.14
N PHE A 407 -1.57 2.34 -4.92
CA PHE A 407 -1.39 1.70 -3.61
C PHE A 407 -0.93 2.70 -2.53
N THR A 408 0.10 3.50 -2.82
CA THR A 408 0.59 4.55 -1.90
C THR A 408 -0.44 5.65 -1.68
N SER A 409 -1.26 5.96 -2.70
CA SER A 409 -2.41 6.85 -2.56
C SER A 409 -3.45 6.28 -1.59
N SER A 410 -3.77 4.98 -1.64
CA SER A 410 -4.66 4.33 -0.65
C SER A 410 -4.11 4.46 0.77
N VAL A 411 -2.81 4.19 0.98
CA VAL A 411 -2.15 4.33 2.29
C VAL A 411 -2.24 5.78 2.81
N ILE A 412 -1.93 6.77 1.97
CA ILE A 412 -2.03 8.21 2.33
C ILE A 412 -3.49 8.60 2.59
N GLY A 413 -4.44 8.02 1.85
CA GLY A 413 -5.88 8.17 2.06
C GLY A 413 -6.30 7.74 3.47
N ILE A 414 -5.99 6.51 3.88
CA ILE A 414 -6.32 6.05 5.24
C ILE A 414 -5.56 6.86 6.30
N ALA A 415 -4.27 7.14 6.10
CA ALA A 415 -3.46 7.89 7.07
C ALA A 415 -3.95 9.34 7.28
N SER A 416 -4.48 10.00 6.24
CA SER A 416 -4.97 11.38 6.33
C SER A 416 -6.43 11.50 6.78
N ILE A 417 -7.28 10.52 6.47
CA ILE A 417 -8.71 10.54 6.83
C ILE A 417 -8.96 9.85 8.19
N GLY A 418 -8.17 8.82 8.53
CA GLY A 418 -8.42 7.88 9.62
C GLY A 418 -9.49 6.85 9.26
N ILE A 419 -9.56 5.74 10.01
CA ILE A 419 -10.63 4.74 9.86
C ILE A 419 -11.91 5.34 10.44
N ARG A 420 -12.92 5.53 9.56
CA ARG A 420 -14.22 6.10 9.93
C ARG A 420 -15.35 5.12 9.68
N PHE A 421 -16.31 5.09 10.60
CA PHE A 421 -17.61 4.49 10.38
C PHE A 421 -18.65 5.61 10.25
N LEU A 422 -19.16 5.79 9.03
CA LEU A 422 -20.03 6.90 8.62
C LEU A 422 -19.39 8.27 8.92
N TRP A 423 -19.70 8.86 10.08
CA TRP A 423 -19.26 10.20 10.51
C TRP A 423 -18.31 10.16 11.71
N VAL A 424 -18.15 9.00 12.35
CA VAL A 424 -17.34 8.83 13.58
C VAL A 424 -15.98 8.26 13.21
N THR A 425 -14.90 8.91 13.70
CA THR A 425 -13.54 8.38 13.62
C THR A 425 -13.36 7.28 14.66
N LEU A 426 -13.17 6.03 14.22
CA LEU A 426 -12.86 4.91 15.11
C LEU A 426 -11.38 4.89 15.48
N PHE A 427 -10.50 5.02 14.49
CA PHE A 427 -9.04 4.98 14.70
C PHE A 427 -8.31 6.02 13.84
N LYS A 428 -7.39 6.77 14.45
CA LYS A 428 -6.40 7.59 13.74
C LYS A 428 -5.18 6.71 13.42
N ILE A 429 -4.77 6.62 12.16
CA ILE A 429 -3.54 5.92 11.78
C ILE A 429 -2.38 6.92 11.81
N ARG A 430 -1.35 6.64 12.61
CA ARG A 430 -0.15 7.46 12.80
C ARG A 430 1.10 6.59 12.72
N SER A 431 2.16 7.06 12.06
CA SER A 431 3.46 6.35 12.09
C SER A 431 3.97 6.25 13.53
N GLY A 432 4.40 5.06 13.94
CA GLY A 432 4.90 4.78 15.29
C GLY A 432 3.85 4.83 16.41
N LYS A 433 2.58 5.13 16.12
CA LYS A 433 1.51 5.33 17.11
C LYS A 433 0.18 4.69 16.72
N THR A 434 0.17 3.72 15.79
CA THR A 434 -1.04 2.95 15.44
C THR A 434 -1.16 1.73 16.33
N SER A 435 -2.33 1.55 16.97
CA SER A 435 -2.62 0.40 17.83
C SER A 435 -2.78 -0.90 17.01
N PRO A 436 -2.60 -2.10 17.61
CA PRO A 436 -2.67 -3.37 16.88
C PRO A 436 -4.02 -3.61 16.19
N ASN A 437 -5.13 -3.27 16.85
CA ASN A 437 -6.48 -3.34 16.30
C ASN A 437 -6.70 -2.41 15.10
N ALA A 438 -6.22 -1.17 15.19
CA ALA A 438 -6.28 -0.22 14.09
C ALA A 438 -5.46 -0.70 12.88
N LEU A 439 -4.31 -1.34 13.12
CA LEU A 439 -3.47 -1.90 12.08
C LEU A 439 -4.13 -3.09 11.37
N LEU A 440 -4.78 -4.01 12.09
CA LEU A 440 -5.54 -5.13 11.52
C LEU A 440 -6.71 -4.65 10.65
N MET A 441 -7.45 -3.63 11.10
CA MET A 441 -8.52 -3.04 10.29
C MET A 441 -7.96 -2.29 9.07
N ALA A 442 -6.80 -1.64 9.20
CA ALA A 442 -6.13 -1.00 8.08
C ALA A 442 -5.69 -2.00 7.00
N THR A 443 -5.15 -3.16 7.38
CA THR A 443 -4.77 -4.19 6.39
C THR A 443 -5.99 -4.75 5.66
N VAL A 444 -7.11 -5.01 6.35
CA VAL A 444 -8.40 -5.40 5.72
C VAL A 444 -8.93 -4.33 4.75
N MET A 445 -8.84 -3.05 5.12
CA MET A 445 -9.25 -1.97 4.22
C MET A 445 -8.32 -1.87 3.00
N LEU A 446 -7.02 -2.09 3.18
CA LEU A 446 -6.04 -2.10 2.08
C LEU A 446 -6.23 -3.31 1.16
N THR A 447 -6.53 -4.52 1.66
CA THR A 447 -6.83 -5.70 0.82
C THR A 447 -8.07 -5.49 -0.02
N LEU A 448 -9.17 -5.02 0.56
CA LEU A 448 -10.39 -4.73 -0.17
C LEU A 448 -10.18 -3.64 -1.25
N MET A 449 -9.56 -2.51 -0.90
CA MET A 449 -9.24 -1.47 -1.89
C MET A 449 -8.30 -1.94 -3.01
N THR A 450 -7.44 -2.90 -2.71
CA THR A 450 -6.50 -3.49 -3.66
C THR A 450 -7.19 -4.39 -4.68
N LEU A 451 -8.18 -5.18 -4.27
CA LEU A 451 -9.01 -5.94 -5.20
C LEU A 451 -9.76 -5.00 -6.17
N ALA A 452 -10.26 -3.87 -5.67
CA ALA A 452 -10.88 -2.83 -6.50
C ALA A 452 -9.87 -2.06 -7.38
N LEU A 453 -8.63 -1.86 -6.91
CA LEU A 453 -7.53 -1.27 -7.67
C LEU A 453 -7.20 -2.15 -8.90
N ASN A 454 -7.16 -3.48 -8.74
CA ASN A 454 -6.98 -4.40 -9.86
C ASN A 454 -8.09 -4.24 -10.91
N TYR A 455 -9.36 -4.15 -10.49
CA TYR A 455 -10.46 -3.82 -11.40
C TYR A 455 -10.26 -2.46 -12.09
N ALA A 456 -9.94 -1.40 -11.33
CA ALA A 456 -9.80 -0.05 -11.87
C ALA A 456 -8.66 0.04 -12.90
N LEU A 457 -7.48 -0.53 -12.62
CA LEU A 457 -6.36 -0.56 -13.56
C LEU A 457 -6.73 -1.29 -14.85
N SER A 458 -7.28 -2.50 -14.73
CA SER A 458 -7.51 -3.37 -15.88
C SER A 458 -8.76 -3.03 -16.69
N MET A 459 -9.77 -2.41 -16.08
CA MET A 459 -11.04 -2.12 -16.75
C MET A 459 -11.23 -0.65 -17.13
N ILE A 460 -10.49 0.28 -16.50
CA ILE A 460 -10.78 1.72 -16.59
C ILE A 460 -9.55 2.54 -16.94
N VAL A 461 -8.40 2.34 -16.26
CA VAL A 461 -7.22 3.19 -16.48
C VAL A 461 -6.55 2.90 -17.83
N ALA A 462 -6.31 1.62 -18.15
CA ALA A 462 -5.60 1.20 -19.36
C ALA A 462 -6.12 -0.14 -19.92
N PRO A 463 -7.40 -0.27 -20.32
CA PRO A 463 -8.03 -1.56 -20.55
C PRO A 463 -7.38 -2.41 -21.66
N GLN A 464 -7.09 -1.83 -22.83
CA GLN A 464 -6.51 -2.61 -23.94
C GLN A 464 -5.10 -3.12 -23.60
N TYR A 465 -4.26 -2.30 -22.97
CA TYR A 465 -2.93 -2.70 -22.51
C TYR A 465 -3.00 -3.70 -21.34
N ALA A 466 -3.97 -3.59 -20.43
CA ALA A 466 -4.12 -4.57 -19.37
C ALA A 466 -4.63 -5.93 -19.87
N THR A 467 -5.47 -5.95 -20.91
CA THR A 467 -5.94 -7.21 -21.52
C THR A 467 -4.89 -7.85 -22.43
N PHE A 468 -4.24 -7.12 -23.34
CA PHE A 468 -3.32 -7.71 -24.34
C PHE A 468 -1.88 -7.19 -24.30
N GLY A 469 -1.56 -6.21 -23.46
CA GLY A 469 -0.23 -5.60 -23.43
C GLY A 469 0.18 -5.01 -24.78
N PRO A 470 1.44 -5.20 -25.21
CA PRO A 470 1.92 -4.76 -26.51
C PRO A 470 1.66 -5.76 -27.66
N GLN A 471 0.77 -6.74 -27.50
CA GLN A 471 0.51 -7.76 -28.53
C GLN A 471 -0.15 -7.19 -29.80
N THR A 472 0.19 -7.80 -30.94
CA THR A 472 -0.33 -7.46 -32.26
C THR A 472 -0.54 -8.71 -33.09
N PHE A 473 -1.51 -8.72 -33.99
CA PHE A 473 -1.74 -9.78 -34.97
C PHE A 473 -1.55 -9.28 -36.41
N CYS A 474 -1.35 -10.21 -37.35
CA CYS A 474 -1.29 -9.96 -38.78
C CYS A 474 -2.70 -10.10 -39.40
N ASP A 475 -3.21 -9.02 -39.97
CA ASP A 475 -4.58 -8.90 -40.51
C ASP A 475 -4.75 -9.54 -41.90
N ARG A 476 -3.78 -10.34 -42.36
CA ARG A 476 -3.82 -11.02 -43.67
C ARG A 476 -3.97 -12.52 -43.50
N PRO A 477 -4.86 -13.18 -44.27
CA PRO A 477 -4.95 -14.64 -44.27
C PRO A 477 -3.62 -15.25 -44.70
N SER A 478 -3.18 -16.24 -43.94
CA SER A 478 -2.15 -17.17 -44.36
C SER A 478 -2.64 -17.94 -45.60
N GLY A 479 -1.71 -18.29 -46.50
CA GLY A 479 -2.05 -19.05 -47.73
C GLY A 479 -2.47 -20.52 -47.49
N ARG A 480 -2.63 -20.93 -46.22
CA ARG A 480 -3.09 -22.26 -45.78
C ARG A 480 -3.86 -22.10 -44.46
N PRO A 481 -4.99 -22.81 -44.25
CA PRO A 481 -5.82 -22.64 -43.05
C PRO A 481 -5.07 -22.80 -41.72
N ASP A 482 -4.13 -23.75 -41.65
CA ASP A 482 -3.42 -24.12 -40.41
C ASP A 482 -2.08 -23.38 -40.21
N ALA A 483 -1.72 -22.48 -41.14
CA ALA A 483 -0.46 -21.74 -41.05
C ALA A 483 -0.64 -20.42 -40.30
N GLN A 484 0.33 -20.04 -39.46
CA GLN A 484 0.34 -18.73 -38.83
C GLN A 484 0.39 -17.61 -39.89
N PRO A 485 -0.33 -16.49 -39.70
CA PRO A 485 -0.30 -15.37 -40.64
C PRO A 485 1.06 -14.66 -40.59
N ASP A 486 1.64 -14.34 -41.75
CA ASP A 486 2.97 -13.73 -41.85
C ASP A 486 2.92 -12.36 -42.55
N CYS A 487 3.10 -11.30 -41.76
CA CYS A 487 3.17 -9.92 -42.24
C CYS A 487 4.62 -9.42 -42.46
N SER A 488 5.63 -10.30 -42.56
CA SER A 488 7.05 -9.93 -42.74
C SER A 488 7.29 -8.93 -43.87
N ASN A 489 6.65 -9.10 -45.03
CA ASN A 489 6.78 -8.19 -46.17
C ASN A 489 5.79 -7.00 -46.12
N HIS A 490 4.88 -6.98 -45.15
CA HIS A 490 3.67 -6.17 -45.15
C HIS A 490 3.37 -5.58 -43.76
N HIS A 491 4.35 -4.95 -43.11
CA HIS A 491 4.23 -4.37 -41.76
C HIS A 491 3.01 -3.43 -41.56
N LYS A 492 2.46 -2.81 -42.62
CA LYS A 492 1.23 -1.99 -42.54
C LYS A 492 -0.05 -2.79 -42.23
N ALA A 493 -0.01 -4.11 -42.35
CA ALA A 493 -1.12 -5.02 -42.02
C ALA A 493 -1.00 -5.62 -40.60
N VAL A 494 -0.05 -5.18 -39.79
CA VAL A 494 0.04 -5.53 -38.38
C VAL A 494 -0.90 -4.62 -37.57
N ARG A 495 -1.80 -5.20 -36.79
CA ARG A 495 -2.81 -4.51 -35.98
C ARG A 495 -2.66 -4.85 -34.49
N PRO A 496 -2.95 -3.93 -33.56
CA PRO A 496 -2.97 -4.25 -32.13
C PRO A 496 -4.11 -5.22 -31.80
N CYS A 497 -3.93 -6.04 -30.77
CA CYS A 497 -4.99 -6.90 -30.26
C CYS A 497 -6.12 -6.12 -29.56
N SER A 498 -7.32 -6.69 -29.54
CA SER A 498 -8.57 -6.15 -28.98
C SER A 498 -9.55 -7.27 -28.67
N GLU A 499 -10.45 -7.10 -27.69
CA GLU A 499 -11.37 -8.17 -27.23
C GLU A 499 -12.43 -8.54 -28.28
N ARG A 500 -12.80 -7.57 -29.13
CA ARG A 500 -13.51 -7.79 -30.38
C ARG A 500 -12.56 -7.52 -31.53
N SER A 501 -12.50 -8.46 -32.46
CA SER A 501 -11.84 -8.32 -33.76
C SER A 501 -12.66 -9.11 -34.78
N ASP A 502 -12.93 -8.50 -35.94
CA ASP A 502 -13.76 -9.14 -36.96
C ASP A 502 -12.96 -10.18 -37.79
N ASN A 503 -11.65 -10.32 -37.53
CA ASN A 503 -10.75 -11.25 -38.20
C ASN A 503 -10.42 -12.44 -37.26
N PRO A 504 -10.77 -13.70 -37.61
CA PRO A 504 -10.55 -14.86 -36.76
C PRO A 504 -9.07 -15.15 -36.45
N LEU A 505 -8.14 -14.62 -37.25
CA LEU A 505 -6.69 -14.76 -37.03
C LEU A 505 -6.22 -14.13 -35.71
N ALA A 506 -6.92 -13.11 -35.22
CA ALA A 506 -6.59 -12.48 -33.95
C ALA A 506 -6.73 -13.47 -32.78
N ASN A 507 -7.77 -14.31 -32.77
CA ASN A 507 -7.99 -15.31 -31.72
C ASN A 507 -6.91 -16.41 -31.69
N LEU A 508 -6.19 -16.62 -32.80
CA LEU A 508 -5.07 -17.58 -32.89
C LEU A 508 -3.75 -17.01 -32.36
N VAL A 509 -3.59 -15.68 -32.35
CA VAL A 509 -2.33 -15.00 -32.01
C VAL A 509 -2.41 -14.26 -30.67
N CYS A 510 -3.48 -13.51 -30.44
CA CYS A 510 -3.69 -12.66 -29.27
C CYS A 510 -4.11 -13.49 -28.06
N THR A 511 -3.29 -13.48 -27.00
CA THR A 511 -3.58 -14.17 -25.74
C THR A 511 -3.90 -13.13 -24.66
N PRO A 512 -5.13 -13.06 -24.13
CA PRO A 512 -5.48 -12.11 -23.08
C PRO A 512 -4.83 -12.48 -21.75
N SER A 513 -4.63 -11.49 -20.88
CA SER A 513 -4.12 -11.68 -19.52
C SER A 513 -5.11 -12.45 -18.63
N VAL A 514 -4.60 -13.20 -17.66
CA VAL A 514 -5.43 -13.97 -16.73
C VAL A 514 -6.21 -13.04 -15.78
N ALA A 515 -5.65 -11.89 -15.41
CA ALA A 515 -6.37 -10.85 -14.67
C ALA A 515 -7.59 -10.30 -15.44
N SER A 516 -7.41 -9.93 -16.71
CA SER A 516 -8.50 -9.34 -17.50
C SER A 516 -9.62 -10.35 -17.77
N THR A 517 -9.27 -11.60 -18.13
CA THR A 517 -10.26 -12.68 -18.32
C THR A 517 -11.02 -13.00 -17.03
N PHE A 518 -10.35 -13.06 -15.87
CA PHE A 518 -11.01 -13.28 -14.58
C PHE A 518 -11.99 -12.16 -14.21
N LEU A 519 -11.60 -10.90 -14.41
CA LEU A 519 -12.45 -9.74 -14.10
C LEU A 519 -13.58 -9.54 -15.11
N ASN A 520 -13.34 -9.83 -16.39
CA ASN A 520 -14.37 -9.90 -17.43
C ASN A 520 -15.39 -11.00 -17.13
N ARG A 521 -14.93 -12.19 -16.70
CA ARG A 521 -15.78 -13.29 -16.25
C ARG A 521 -16.70 -12.89 -15.09
N ILE A 522 -16.18 -12.22 -14.06
CA ILE A 522 -17.02 -11.68 -12.96
C ILE A 522 -18.07 -10.71 -13.51
N THR A 523 -17.64 -9.77 -14.35
CA THR A 523 -18.48 -8.72 -14.93
C THR A 523 -19.61 -9.27 -15.83
N VAL A 524 -19.34 -10.33 -16.60
CA VAL A 524 -20.32 -10.99 -17.49
C VAL A 524 -21.23 -11.95 -16.72
N ASN A 525 -20.70 -12.73 -15.78
CA ASN A 525 -21.50 -13.67 -14.98
C ASN A 525 -22.44 -12.96 -14.00
N PHE A 526 -21.99 -11.85 -13.42
CA PHE A 526 -22.66 -11.08 -12.37
C PHE A 526 -22.76 -9.58 -12.75
N PRO A 527 -23.51 -9.23 -13.80
CA PRO A 527 -23.51 -7.87 -14.36
C PRO A 527 -23.98 -6.78 -13.39
N PHE A 528 -24.74 -7.14 -12.35
CA PHE A 528 -25.10 -6.22 -11.27
C PHE A 528 -23.87 -5.67 -10.52
N LEU A 529 -22.89 -6.53 -10.21
CA LEU A 529 -21.64 -6.13 -9.56
C LEU A 529 -20.84 -5.21 -10.49
N GLY A 530 -20.67 -5.61 -11.75
CA GLY A 530 -19.98 -4.80 -12.77
C GLY A 530 -20.63 -3.43 -13.04
N VAL A 531 -21.96 -3.31 -12.95
CA VAL A 531 -22.66 -2.01 -13.04
C VAL A 531 -22.35 -1.12 -11.84
N ILE A 532 -22.29 -1.68 -10.61
CA ILE A 532 -21.90 -0.93 -9.41
C ILE A 532 -20.44 -0.45 -9.54
N ASP A 533 -19.52 -1.36 -9.86
CA ASP A 533 -18.09 -1.05 -9.98
C ASP A 533 -17.81 -0.01 -11.07
N PHE A 534 -18.58 -0.04 -12.17
CA PHE A 534 -18.51 0.94 -13.24
C PHE A 534 -19.01 2.34 -12.80
N TRP A 535 -20.19 2.44 -12.19
CA TRP A 535 -20.72 3.75 -11.74
C TRP A 535 -19.89 4.34 -10.61
N ALA A 536 -19.30 3.51 -9.75
CA ALA A 536 -18.39 3.96 -8.71
C ALA A 536 -17.15 4.69 -9.27
N GLN A 537 -16.72 4.43 -10.51
CA GLN A 537 -15.64 5.19 -11.15
C GLN A 537 -16.00 6.67 -11.35
N PHE A 538 -17.26 6.99 -11.65
CA PHE A 538 -17.71 8.38 -11.69
C PHE A 538 -17.71 9.02 -10.30
N ALA A 539 -18.03 8.26 -9.26
CA ALA A 539 -17.93 8.72 -7.87
C ALA A 539 -16.47 8.97 -7.47
N PHE A 540 -15.54 8.06 -7.81
CA PHE A 540 -14.10 8.24 -7.63
C PHE A 540 -13.60 9.54 -8.28
N LEU A 541 -13.94 9.76 -9.56
CA LEU A 541 -13.55 10.97 -10.29
C LEU A 541 -14.16 12.24 -9.66
N GLY A 542 -15.42 12.21 -9.24
CA GLY A 542 -16.08 13.32 -8.55
C GLY A 542 -15.43 13.67 -7.20
N ILE A 543 -15.13 12.65 -6.39
CA ILE A 543 -14.44 12.82 -5.09
C ILE A 543 -13.01 13.34 -5.29
N PHE A 544 -12.28 12.82 -6.28
CA PHE A 544 -10.95 13.30 -6.64
C PHE A 544 -10.98 14.81 -6.99
N VAL A 545 -11.90 15.24 -7.85
CA VAL A 545 -12.03 16.67 -8.22
C VAL A 545 -12.40 17.52 -7.01
N LEU A 546 -13.35 17.09 -6.19
CA LEU A 546 -13.75 17.81 -4.97
C LEU A 546 -12.57 18.01 -4.02
N VAL A 547 -11.86 16.93 -3.70
CA VAL A 547 -10.71 16.99 -2.78
C VAL A 547 -9.57 17.80 -3.40
N PHE A 548 -9.27 17.63 -4.68
CA PHE A 548 -8.23 18.39 -5.38
C PHE A 548 -8.52 19.91 -5.35
N VAL A 549 -9.74 20.33 -5.70
CA VAL A 549 -10.16 21.74 -5.68
C VAL A 549 -10.13 22.31 -4.26
N VAL A 550 -10.72 21.60 -3.28
CA VAL A 550 -10.69 22.03 -1.86
C VAL A 550 -9.25 22.16 -1.37
N MET A 551 -8.38 21.20 -1.70
CA MET A 551 -6.99 21.20 -1.25
C MET A 551 -6.08 22.16 -2.02
N LEU A 552 -6.46 22.64 -3.22
CA LEU A 552 -5.80 23.77 -3.87
C LEU A 552 -6.00 25.06 -3.06
N PHE A 553 -7.23 25.37 -2.67
CA PHE A 553 -7.56 26.60 -1.92
C PHE A 553 -7.26 26.50 -0.41
N ARG A 554 -7.33 25.31 0.19
CA ARG A 554 -7.06 25.14 1.63
C ARG A 554 -5.59 25.46 1.94
N VAL A 555 -5.40 26.34 2.91
CA VAL A 555 -4.09 26.60 3.53
C VAL A 555 -3.81 25.49 4.55
N PRO A 556 -2.65 24.81 4.50
CA PRO A 556 -2.26 23.90 5.57
C PRO A 556 -2.07 24.71 6.86
N LYS A 557 -2.87 24.37 7.88
CA LYS A 557 -2.65 24.80 9.26
C LYS A 557 -1.94 23.66 9.99
N MET A 558 -0.99 23.97 10.87
CA MET A 558 -0.50 22.98 11.83
C MET A 558 -1.57 22.79 12.91
N ASP A 559 -1.78 21.54 13.32
CA ASP A 559 -2.67 21.22 14.41
C ASP A 559 -1.88 21.31 15.72
N GLU A 560 -1.99 22.44 16.40
CA GLU A 560 -1.28 22.71 17.66
C GLU A 560 -1.79 21.78 18.77
N GLN A 561 -3.09 21.48 18.80
CA GLN A 561 -3.70 20.60 19.80
C GLN A 561 -3.17 19.17 19.67
N GLN A 562 -3.03 18.66 18.44
CA GLN A 562 -2.45 17.34 18.22
C GLN A 562 -0.95 17.30 18.57
N MET A 563 -0.20 18.38 18.34
CA MET A 563 1.20 18.47 18.77
C MET A 563 1.33 18.43 20.30
N ASP A 564 0.43 19.10 21.03
CA ASP A 564 0.38 19.07 22.50
C ASP A 564 -0.06 17.70 23.05
N GLU A 565 -0.92 16.97 22.32
CA GLU A 565 -1.33 15.60 22.64
C GLU A 565 -0.17 14.60 22.40
N ASP A 566 0.51 14.70 21.26
CA ASP A 566 1.69 13.88 20.94
C ASP A 566 2.80 14.02 22.01
N LEU A 567 2.98 15.23 22.58
CA LEU A 567 3.94 15.51 23.65
C LEU A 567 3.55 14.94 25.01
N ARG A 568 2.25 14.84 25.31
CA ARG A 568 1.76 14.19 26.54
C ARG A 568 2.01 12.69 26.51
N GLU A 569 1.70 12.04 25.38
CA GLU A 569 1.99 10.61 25.19
C GLU A 569 3.49 10.32 25.37
N GLU A 570 4.38 11.16 24.83
CA GLU A 570 5.84 11.01 24.98
C GLU A 570 6.33 11.28 26.42
N GLU A 571 5.71 12.22 27.15
CA GLU A 571 5.98 12.46 28.57
C GLU A 571 5.54 11.26 29.43
N GLU A 572 4.37 10.67 29.16
CA GLU A 572 3.88 9.47 29.85
C GLU A 572 4.78 8.25 29.60
N GLU A 573 5.14 7.96 28.34
CA GLU A 573 6.06 6.87 28.00
C GLU A 573 7.46 7.08 28.63
N GLY A 574 7.96 8.33 28.62
CA GLY A 574 9.22 8.70 29.28
C GLY A 574 9.18 8.53 30.81
N LEU A 575 8.06 8.91 31.44
CA LEU A 575 7.83 8.72 32.87
C LEU A 575 7.76 7.23 33.24
N LEU A 576 7.02 6.41 32.48
CA LEU A 576 6.96 4.96 32.67
C LEU A 576 8.36 4.33 32.51
N ALA A 577 9.11 4.68 31.45
CA ALA A 577 10.46 4.18 31.20
C ALA A 577 11.52 4.65 32.23
N SER A 578 11.30 5.80 32.88
CA SER A 578 12.13 6.26 34.00
C SER A 578 11.75 5.57 35.32
N THR A 579 10.46 5.34 35.54
CA THR A 579 9.92 4.72 36.75
C THR A 579 10.29 3.24 36.82
N GLY A 580 10.20 2.50 35.70
CA GLY A 580 10.65 1.11 35.63
C GLY A 580 12.14 0.94 35.92
N ARG A 581 12.99 1.86 35.43
CA ARG A 581 14.43 1.87 35.78
C ARG A 581 14.67 2.19 37.25
N ARG A 582 13.90 3.12 37.84
CA ARG A 582 13.99 3.47 39.26
C ARG A 582 13.53 2.30 40.14
N PHE A 583 12.42 1.65 39.81
CA PHE A 583 11.94 0.45 40.49
C PHE A 583 12.95 -0.70 40.40
N GLY A 584 13.53 -0.94 39.23
CA GLY A 584 14.57 -1.95 39.04
C GLY A 584 15.82 -1.69 39.90
N ALA A 585 16.28 -0.44 39.96
CA ALA A 585 17.41 -0.05 40.82
C ALA A 585 17.08 -0.20 42.32
N THR A 586 15.93 0.30 42.77
CA THR A 586 15.50 0.18 44.17
C THR A 586 15.27 -1.28 44.57
N TRP A 587 14.76 -2.13 43.67
CA TRP A 587 14.60 -3.56 43.90
C TRP A 587 15.94 -4.31 43.95
N GLN A 588 16.93 -3.91 43.15
CA GLN A 588 18.29 -4.45 43.21
C GLN A 588 19.01 -4.08 44.51
N ASP A 589 18.80 -2.87 45.03
CA ASP A 589 19.29 -2.46 46.36
C ASP A 589 18.59 -3.23 47.49
N ILE A 590 17.26 -3.39 47.44
CA ILE A 590 16.49 -4.14 48.45
C ILE A 590 16.82 -5.64 48.46
N THR A 591 17.08 -6.24 47.30
CA THR A 591 17.38 -7.69 47.18
C THR A 591 18.87 -8.03 47.34
N GLY A 592 19.74 -7.04 47.59
CA GLY A 592 21.13 -7.24 48.04
C GLY A 592 22.07 -7.92 47.03
N LYS A 593 21.67 -8.12 45.76
CA LYS A 593 22.48 -8.78 44.73
C LYS A 593 23.25 -7.79 43.85
N ALA A 594 24.07 -6.94 44.48
CA ALA A 594 25.04 -6.12 43.79
C ALA A 594 26.17 -6.97 43.17
N LYS A 595 25.98 -7.48 41.95
CA LYS A 595 27.05 -8.12 41.18
C LYS A 595 27.90 -7.02 40.51
N GLY A 596 29.13 -6.88 40.96
CA GLY A 596 29.95 -5.67 40.81
C GLY A 596 29.98 -5.03 39.42
N VAL A 597 29.47 -3.80 39.34
CA VAL A 597 29.73 -2.87 38.23
C VAL A 597 31.10 -2.23 38.48
N LYS A 598 32.05 -2.43 37.56
CA LYS A 598 33.32 -1.68 37.56
C LYS A 598 33.01 -0.20 37.35
N ARG A 599 33.20 0.61 38.38
CA ARG A 599 33.16 2.08 38.31
C ARG A 599 34.32 2.53 37.42
N SER A 600 34.03 3.10 36.25
CA SER A 600 35.06 3.71 35.41
C SER A 600 35.56 4.98 36.10
N ASP A 601 36.87 5.06 36.29
CA ASP A 601 37.53 6.19 36.91
C ASP A 601 37.35 7.45 36.05
N TYR A 602 36.84 8.53 36.65
CA TYR A 602 36.66 9.83 35.99
C TYR A 602 37.42 10.85 36.84
N GLY A 603 38.66 11.11 36.45
CA GLY A 603 39.57 11.94 37.23
C GLY A 603 39.09 13.38 37.32
N THR A 604 38.83 13.85 38.55
CA THR A 604 38.70 15.27 38.86
C THR A 604 40.00 15.77 39.49
N VAL A 605 40.66 16.69 38.80
CA VAL A 605 41.82 17.42 39.32
C VAL A 605 41.36 18.36 40.44
N SER A 606 42.03 18.28 41.60
CA SER A 606 41.96 19.32 42.64
C SER A 606 43.36 19.55 43.19
N GLY A 607 43.90 20.75 42.96
CA GLY A 607 45.19 21.17 43.50
C GLY A 607 45.10 21.90 44.83
N GLU A 608 46.28 22.09 45.43
CA GLU A 608 46.62 23.01 46.54
C GLU A 608 46.08 22.72 47.95
N GLY A 609 46.99 22.81 48.95
CA GLY A 609 46.66 22.70 50.38
C GLY A 609 47.79 22.16 51.27
N ALA A 610 48.88 22.92 51.41
CA ALA A 610 50.07 22.58 52.20
C ALA A 610 49.82 22.20 53.68
N GLY A 611 50.71 21.40 54.29
CA GLY A 611 50.78 21.25 55.75
C GLY A 611 51.63 20.07 56.28
N ALA A 612 52.84 20.37 56.74
CA ALA A 612 53.83 19.42 57.26
C ALA A 612 53.40 18.58 58.50
N GLY A 613 53.98 17.38 58.66
CA GLY A 613 53.96 16.58 59.89
C GLY A 613 54.80 15.31 59.77
N ALA A 614 55.76 15.09 60.68
CA ALA A 614 56.73 13.98 60.65
C ALA A 614 56.45 12.89 61.71
N GLY A 615 57.12 11.73 61.57
CA GLY A 615 57.04 10.57 62.49
C GLY A 615 56.48 9.33 61.76
N GLU A 616 57.27 8.38 61.22
CA GLU A 616 58.33 7.53 61.79
C GLU A 616 57.80 6.28 62.54
N SER A 617 58.48 5.15 62.30
CA SER A 617 58.48 3.86 63.04
C SER A 617 57.59 2.67 62.60
N THR A 618 58.24 1.74 61.89
CA THR A 618 58.38 0.28 62.19
C THR A 618 57.22 -0.73 62.15
N GLY A 619 57.50 -1.90 61.55
CA GLY A 619 56.89 -3.22 61.87
C GLY A 619 56.31 -3.94 60.65
N SER A 620 57.04 -4.78 59.89
CA SER A 620 57.36 -6.20 60.16
C SER A 620 56.09 -7.10 60.26
N ARG A 621 55.97 -8.28 59.62
CA ARG A 621 56.97 -9.17 58.99
C ARG A 621 56.29 -10.10 57.97
N ALA A 622 57.05 -10.64 57.01
CA ALA A 622 56.56 -11.67 56.09
C ALA A 622 56.50 -13.08 56.72
N GLY A 623 55.63 -13.92 56.16
CA GLY A 623 55.45 -15.35 56.44
C GLY A 623 54.46 -15.94 55.45
#